data_AF-A0A379WFB0-F1
#
_entry.id   AF-A0A379WFB0-F1
#
_cell.length_a   1.000
_cell.length_b   1.000
_cell.length_c   1.000
_cell.angle_alpha   90.00
_cell.angle_beta   90.00
_cell.angle_gamma   90.00
#
_symmetry.space_group_name_H-M   'P 1'
#
loop_
_entity.id
_entity.type
_entity.pdbx_description
1 polymer ?
#
loop_
_entity_poly.entity_id
_entity_poly.type
_entity_poly.pdbx_seq_one_letter_code
_entity_poly.pdbx_strand_id
1 'polypeptide(L)'
;MSWNDRVVWSEGQFLLPQMFQQQERYLEHVMHYRSLPLTPFFWGFSHYNIDGEALNIGKLILKEASGIFPDGTPFNAPDHTPLPLPLTILPEHLKPADLSGGTGTRAEQRRNYV
;
A
#
# COMPACT_ATOMS: atom_id res chain seq x y z
N MET A 1 7.53 25.29 -11.05
CA MET A 1 6.37 24.37 -11.05
C MET A 1 6.45 23.57 -9.77
N SER A 2 5.44 23.69 -8.92
CA SER A 2 5.33 22.90 -7.71
C SER A 2 4.93 21.46 -8.07
N TRP A 3 5.26 20.50 -7.20
CA TRP A 3 5.05 19.08 -7.43
C TRP A 3 3.57 18.70 -7.70
N ASN A 4 2.63 19.49 -7.19
CA ASN A 4 1.18 19.24 -7.26
C ASN A 4 0.45 20.30 -8.11
N ASP A 5 1.12 20.92 -9.08
CA ASP A 5 0.44 21.88 -9.97
C ASP A 5 -0.56 21.18 -10.88
N ARG A 6 -1.69 21.85 -11.14
CA ARG A 6 -2.68 21.40 -12.12
C ARG A 6 -2.08 21.43 -13.52
N VAL A 7 -2.38 20.41 -14.31
CA VAL A 7 -2.06 20.38 -15.74
C VAL A 7 -3.00 21.31 -16.52
N VAL A 8 -2.42 22.20 -17.33
CA VAL A 8 -3.17 23.07 -18.24
C VAL A 8 -3.32 22.36 -19.59
N TRP A 9 -4.56 22.20 -20.03
CA TRP A 9 -4.90 21.59 -21.31
C TRP A 9 -5.25 22.68 -22.32
N SER A 10 -4.59 22.63 -23.48
CA SER A 10 -4.87 23.54 -24.60
C SER A 10 -5.19 22.75 -25.86
N GLU A 11 -5.99 23.32 -26.74
CA GLU A 11 -6.28 22.71 -28.03
C GLU A 11 -5.00 22.56 -28.86
N GLY A 12 -4.86 21.43 -29.57
CA GLY A 12 -3.67 21.14 -30.39
C GLY A 12 -2.42 20.72 -29.61
N GLN A 13 -2.51 20.56 -28.29
CA GLN A 13 -1.39 20.12 -27.46
C GLN A 13 -1.06 18.63 -27.68
N PHE A 14 0.23 18.31 -27.81
CA PHE A 14 0.68 16.93 -27.87
C PHE A 14 0.55 16.23 -26.51
N LEU A 15 -0.04 15.04 -26.50
CA LEU A 15 -0.26 14.27 -25.27
C LEU A 15 1.00 13.50 -24.89
N LEU A 16 1.55 13.83 -23.73
CA LEU A 16 2.72 13.17 -23.16
C LEU A 16 2.30 12.36 -21.92
N PRO A 17 2.87 11.16 -21.68
CA PRO A 17 2.58 10.36 -20.48
C PRO A 17 2.72 11.14 -19.16
N GLN A 18 3.69 12.06 -19.10
CA GLN A 18 3.96 12.89 -17.93
C GLN A 18 2.78 13.82 -17.58
N MET A 19 1.99 14.24 -18.56
CA MET A 19 0.80 15.07 -18.35
C MET A 19 -0.26 14.29 -17.58
N PHE A 20 -0.47 13.01 -17.90
CA PHE A 20 -1.41 12.16 -17.17
C PHE A 20 -0.93 11.91 -15.74
N GLN A 21 0.35 11.59 -15.56
CA GLN A 21 0.94 11.37 -14.24
C GLN A 21 0.89 12.63 -13.36
N GLN A 22 1.03 13.83 -13.94
CA GLN A 22 0.91 15.09 -13.20
C GLN A 22 -0.56 15.39 -12.86
N GLN A 23 -1.49 15.10 -13.77
CA GLN A 23 -2.92 15.27 -13.54
C GLN A 23 -3.42 14.34 -12.42
N GLU A 24 -2.99 13.06 -12.43
CA GLU A 24 -3.30 12.09 -11.38
C GLU A 24 -2.80 12.56 -10.01
N ARG A 25 -1.53 12.96 -9.91
CA ARG A 25 -0.95 13.53 -8.68
C ARG A 25 -1.69 14.77 -8.19
N TYR A 26 -2.06 15.69 -9.09
CA TYR A 26 -2.84 16.87 -8.72
C TYR A 26 -4.21 16.48 -8.14
N LEU A 27 -4.90 15.51 -8.76
CA LEU A 27 -6.20 15.04 -8.29
C LEU A 27 -6.08 14.37 -6.91
N GLU A 28 -5.15 13.43 -6.74
CA GLU A 28 -4.86 12.79 -5.45
C GLU A 28 -4.57 13.81 -4.35
N HIS A 29 -3.73 14.80 -4.65
CA HIS A 29 -3.40 15.87 -3.70
C HIS A 29 -4.63 16.66 -3.25
N VAL A 30 -5.50 17.06 -4.19
CA VAL A 30 -6.73 17.80 -3.87
C VAL A 30 -7.69 16.94 -3.06
N MET A 31 -7.84 15.65 -3.36
CA MET A 31 -8.69 14.74 -2.59
C MET A 31 -8.17 14.53 -1.17
N HIS A 32 -6.86 14.35 -1.01
CA HIS A 32 -6.23 14.23 0.30
C HIS A 32 -6.41 15.51 1.12
N TYR A 33 -6.10 16.68 0.54
CA TYR A 33 -6.19 17.97 1.24
C TYR A 33 -7.63 18.32 1.65
N ARG A 34 -8.64 17.91 0.87
CA ARG A 34 -10.05 18.03 1.23
C ARG A 34 -10.48 17.07 2.34
N SER A 35 -9.83 15.91 2.45
CA SER A 35 -10.15 14.89 3.45
C SER A 35 -9.51 15.16 4.82
N LEU A 36 -8.32 15.78 4.86
CA LEU A 36 -7.61 16.13 6.09
C LEU A 36 -8.44 16.83 7.19
N PRO A 37 -9.29 17.84 6.89
CA PRO A 37 -10.07 18.51 7.93
C PRO A 37 -11.24 17.68 8.48
N LEU A 38 -11.58 16.53 7.88
CA LEU A 38 -12.74 15.72 8.30
C LEU A 38 -12.47 14.95 9.59
N THR A 39 -11.24 14.44 9.77
CA THR A 39 -10.84 13.73 10.99
C THR A 39 -9.33 13.81 11.19
N PRO A 40 -8.85 14.08 12.42
CA PRO A 40 -7.42 14.09 12.73
C PRO A 40 -6.75 12.71 12.62
N PHE A 41 -7.53 11.62 12.61
CA PHE A 41 -7.06 10.25 12.49
C PHE A 41 -7.76 9.57 11.30
N PHE A 42 -7.38 9.97 10.09
CA PHE A 42 -8.00 9.49 8.84
C PHE A 42 -7.46 8.14 8.33
N TRP A 43 -6.40 7.63 8.94
CA TRP A 43 -5.70 6.42 8.52
C TRP A 43 -5.90 5.27 9.51
N GLY A 44 -5.73 4.04 9.04
CA GLY A 44 -5.91 2.82 9.81
C GLY A 44 -6.74 1.77 9.06
N PHE A 45 -7.13 0.72 9.77
CA PHE A 45 -8.01 -0.32 9.24
C PHE A 45 -9.47 0.09 9.44
N SER A 46 -10.24 0.06 8.35
CA SER A 46 -11.70 0.11 8.41
C SER A 46 -12.31 -1.27 8.63
N HIS A 47 -11.66 -2.31 8.12
CA HIS A 47 -12.07 -3.70 8.29
C HIS A 47 -10.84 -4.61 8.29
N TYR A 48 -10.86 -5.67 9.09
CA TYR A 48 -9.86 -6.73 9.04
C TYR A 48 -10.44 -8.05 9.55
N ASN A 49 -9.95 -9.16 9.03
CA ASN A 49 -10.33 -10.51 9.40
C ASN A 49 -9.07 -11.37 9.56
N ILE A 50 -8.88 -11.97 10.73
CA ILE A 50 -7.71 -12.80 11.07
C ILE A 50 -8.15 -14.26 11.16
N ASP A 51 -7.32 -15.18 10.68
CA ASP A 51 -7.57 -16.60 10.81
C ASP A 51 -7.29 -17.10 12.24
N GLY A 52 -8.35 -17.30 13.02
CA GLY A 52 -8.26 -17.82 14.39
C GLY A 52 -7.65 -19.22 14.49
N GLU A 53 -7.91 -20.09 13.52
CA GLU A 53 -7.34 -21.45 13.51
C GLU A 53 -5.82 -21.42 13.30
N ALA A 54 -5.37 -20.53 12.40
CA ALA A 54 -3.94 -20.32 12.18
C ALA A 54 -3.27 -19.70 13.41
N LEU A 55 -3.98 -18.82 14.13
CA LEU A 55 -3.46 -18.18 15.34
C LEU A 55 -3.22 -19.20 16.45
N ASN A 56 -4.09 -20.21 16.58
CA ASN A 56 -3.92 -21.32 17.54
C ASN A 56 -2.63 -22.12 17.31
N ILE A 57 -2.15 -22.21 16.07
CA ILE A 57 -0.87 -22.85 15.71
C ILE A 57 0.29 -21.84 15.61
N GLY A 58 0.12 -20.64 16.17
CA GLY A 58 1.17 -19.62 16.26
C GLY A 58 1.45 -18.84 14.98
N LYS A 59 0.49 -18.81 14.03
CA LYS A 59 0.60 -18.07 12.77
C LYS A 59 -0.47 -16.98 12.67
N LEU A 60 -0.05 -15.77 12.38
CA LEU A 60 -0.92 -14.66 12.04
C LEU A 60 -1.17 -14.66 10.53
N ILE A 61 -2.40 -14.98 10.14
CA ILE A 61 -2.85 -14.94 8.75
C ILE A 61 -4.00 -13.95 8.66
N LEU A 62 -3.87 -12.98 7.75
CA LEU A 62 -4.93 -12.05 7.40
C LEU A 62 -5.77 -12.68 6.30
N LYS A 63 -7.08 -12.81 6.51
CA LYS A 63 -8.04 -13.29 5.50
C LYS A 63 -8.55 -12.14 4.64
N GLU A 64 -8.82 -11.00 5.26
CA GLU A 64 -9.33 -9.79 4.61
C GLU A 64 -8.81 -8.57 5.37
N ALA A 65 -8.55 -7.47 4.66
CA ALA A 65 -8.32 -6.18 5.29
C ALA A 65 -8.56 -5.03 4.32
N SER A 66 -9.17 -3.96 4.82
CA SER A 66 -9.31 -2.71 4.11
C SER A 66 -9.05 -1.54 5.03
N GLY A 67 -8.61 -0.43 4.44
CA GLY A 67 -8.28 0.76 5.19
C GLY A 67 -7.59 1.82 4.35
N ILE A 68 -6.98 2.76 5.06
CA ILE A 68 -6.24 3.88 4.48
C ILE A 68 -4.87 3.95 5.15
N PHE A 69 -3.81 4.02 4.35
CA PHE A 69 -2.45 4.21 4.83
C PHE A 69 -2.21 5.66 5.31
N PRO A 70 -1.17 5.93 6.12
CA PRO A 70 -0.87 7.28 6.60
C PRO A 70 -0.60 8.32 5.51
N ASP A 71 -0.19 7.88 4.32
CA ASP A 71 -0.01 8.73 3.12
C ASP A 71 -1.34 9.08 2.42
N GLY A 72 -2.46 8.50 2.87
CA GLY A 72 -3.79 8.66 2.29
C GLY A 72 -4.17 7.60 1.26
N THR A 73 -3.27 6.66 0.94
CA THR A 73 -3.53 5.61 -0.06
C THR A 73 -4.53 4.59 0.49
N PRO A 74 -5.70 4.38 -0.15
CA PRO A 74 -6.63 3.33 0.25
C PRO A 74 -6.11 1.96 -0.16
N PHE A 75 -6.40 0.93 0.63
CA PHE A 75 -6.10 -0.46 0.29
C PHE A 75 -7.30 -1.36 0.59
N ASN A 76 -7.41 -2.44 -0.18
CA ASN A 76 -8.39 -3.50 0.02
C ASN A 76 -7.78 -4.84 -0.39
N ALA A 77 -7.67 -5.78 0.54
CA ALA A 77 -7.15 -7.11 0.35
C ALA A 77 -8.20 -8.14 0.77
N PRO A 78 -8.46 -9.20 -0.02
CA PRO A 78 -7.71 -9.62 -1.21
C PRO A 78 -8.11 -8.93 -2.53
N ASP A 79 -9.10 -8.05 -2.53
CA ASP A 79 -9.76 -7.57 -3.75
C ASP A 79 -8.84 -6.79 -4.72
N HIS A 80 -8.17 -5.75 -4.21
CA HIS A 80 -7.26 -4.90 -5.01
C HIS A 80 -5.79 -5.15 -4.72
N THR A 81 -5.47 -5.85 -3.62
CA THR A 81 -4.10 -6.06 -3.17
C THR A 81 -3.96 -7.47 -2.61
N PRO A 82 -2.87 -8.19 -2.94
CA PRO A 82 -2.63 -9.50 -2.35
C PRO A 82 -2.50 -9.40 -0.82
N LEU A 83 -2.98 -10.43 -0.14
CA LEU A 83 -2.80 -10.54 1.31
C LEU A 83 -1.31 -10.71 1.64
N PRO A 84 -0.85 -10.16 2.77
CA PRO A 84 0.53 -10.34 3.22
C PRO A 84 0.81 -11.80 3.53
N LEU A 85 2.09 -12.17 3.48
CA LEU A 85 2.52 -13.52 3.84
C LEU A 85 2.21 -13.81 5.32
N PRO A 86 1.84 -15.06 5.67
CA PRO A 86 1.66 -15.49 7.05
C PRO A 86 2.85 -15.12 7.93
N LEU A 87 2.59 -14.46 9.06
CA LEU A 87 3.62 -14.13 10.04
C LEU A 87 3.61 -15.18 11.16
N THR A 88 4.73 -15.89 11.34
CA THR A 88 4.90 -16.81 12.46
C THR A 88 5.25 -16.02 13.73
N ILE A 89 4.47 -16.18 14.80
CA ILE A 89 4.64 -15.45 16.07
C ILE A 89 5.39 -16.30 17.10
N LEU A 90 5.15 -17.61 17.14
CA LEU A 90 5.76 -18.48 18.15
C LEU A 90 7.16 -18.93 17.76
N PRO A 91 8.18 -18.81 18.64
CA PRO A 91 9.55 -19.21 18.36
C PRO A 91 9.70 -20.67 17.94
N GLU A 92 8.86 -21.54 18.50
CA GLU A 92 8.84 -22.99 18.24
C GLU A 92 8.41 -23.31 16.79
N HIS A 93 7.72 -22.39 16.12
CA HIS A 93 7.23 -22.55 14.76
C HIS A 93 8.03 -21.75 13.72
N LEU A 94 9.05 -20.98 14.15
CA LEU A 94 9.94 -20.26 13.25
C LEU A 94 10.79 -21.26 12.47
N LYS A 95 10.69 -21.23 11.14
CA LYS A 95 11.64 -21.98 10.32
C LYS A 95 13.00 -21.27 10.38
N PRO A 96 14.14 -21.99 10.25
CA PRO A 96 15.46 -21.36 10.19
C PRO A 96 15.59 -20.28 9.10
N ALA A 97 14.78 -20.38 8.03
CA ALA A 97 14.72 -19.39 6.94
C ALA A 97 14.02 -18.07 7.34
N ASP A 98 13.16 -18.06 8.35
CA ASP A 98 12.48 -16.85 8.83
C ASP A 98 13.40 -16.02 9.75
N LEU A 99 14.46 -16.66 10.29
CA LEU A 99 15.49 -16.03 11.13
C LEU A 99 16.59 -15.33 10.32
N SER A 100 16.63 -15.50 8.98
CA SER A 100 17.67 -14.90 8.11
C SER A 100 17.25 -13.58 7.43
N GLY A 101 16.03 -13.09 7.70
CA GLY A 101 15.44 -11.90 7.07
C GLY A 101 15.99 -10.53 7.51
N GLY A 102 17.28 -10.42 7.83
CA GLY A 102 17.93 -9.17 8.28
C GLY A 102 19.09 -8.67 7.42
N THR A 103 19.66 -9.48 6.53
CA THR A 103 20.82 -9.09 5.70
C THR A 103 20.70 -9.65 4.28
N GLY A 104 19.56 -9.40 3.64
CA GLY A 104 19.37 -9.63 2.21
C GLY A 104 19.67 -8.35 1.44
N THR A 105 20.88 -8.27 0.88
CA THR A 105 21.39 -7.18 0.04
C THR A 105 20.38 -6.72 -1.01
N ARG A 106 20.24 -5.39 -1.12
CA ARG A 106 19.43 -4.57 -2.04
C ARG A 106 19.71 -4.78 -3.54
N ALA A 107 19.96 -6.01 -4.00
CA ALA A 107 20.40 -6.29 -5.37
C ALA A 107 19.47 -7.19 -6.20
N GLU A 108 18.54 -7.97 -5.59
CA GLU A 108 17.80 -8.98 -6.36
C GLU A 108 16.35 -8.62 -6.74
N GLN A 109 15.82 -7.51 -6.23
CA GLN A 109 14.42 -7.12 -6.46
C GLN A 109 14.20 -6.23 -7.70
N ARG A 110 15.11 -6.32 -8.68
CA ARG A 110 15.04 -5.57 -9.97
C ARG A 110 14.82 -6.46 -11.19
N ARG A 111 14.44 -7.73 -11.04
CA ARG A 111 14.32 -8.66 -12.17
C ARG A 111 12.90 -9.06 -12.61
N ASN A 112 11.86 -8.67 -11.87
CA ASN A 112 10.48 -9.03 -12.23
C ASN A 112 9.56 -7.80 -12.33
N TYR A 113 9.95 -6.83 -13.15
CA TYR A 113 9.05 -5.82 -13.75
C TYR A 113 9.73 -5.27 -15.00
N VAL A 114 9.73 -6.08 -16.07
CA VAL A 114 9.80 -5.64 -17.47
C VAL A 114 8.76 -6.44 -18.23
#